data_AF-A0A5E4KH65-F1
#
_entry.id   AF-A0A5E4KH65-F1
#
_cell.length_a   1.000
_cell.length_b   1.000
_cell.length_c   1.000
_cell.angle_alpha   90.00
_cell.angle_beta   90.00
_cell.angle_gamma   90.00
#
_symmetry.space_group_name_H-M   'P 1'
#
loop_
_entity.id
_entity.type
_entity.pdbx_description
1 polymer ?
#
loop_
_entity_poly.entity_id
_entity_poly.type
_entity_poly.pdbx_seq_one_letter_code
_entity_poly.pdbx_strand_id
1 'polypeptide(L)'
;MNKKNSKLKFYLSFAIIFWIILIICSPSYMEILAKTIDPNFTKGSDIKANSPTRFVIINNSELELEYKSIVSKNQPSRLDNKYATSIVVLNYHGIYADENRLNEVKTGKYSMTYDSFKEQMFTLKNAGYETIDLKDLYLFLRGEKHIPEKSFVITFDDGIKDSYYNVDPILKLLNYTAVMFVIVQPSLETNGPFHLNKEELHKMEDSGRWDIESHSYLAYNNIVIDSKGNKGPFNSNKKWIINENRSETDQEYINRIQQDYKISKYILEKEFNKTVIGYAFPYGEGEFHTNQTDYGPDIIISDIGEHIYPMIFYQFKPATNANFRANYNDQRSDSYLVKRIVVDSISADDLIKQMDASESIHLPYIEKFDNQKRWVPLWGHDNLVDNDNLNITNYHNATVGEIMYLDGSYFWIDYIYSSIIKNNGSDNIYLLARFQDLNDYVACKFTNNSVSIIEVRNKNSTAVGLSMLNGINPLQNLTKLSISVVESNAGCYVNDNLTIEEEDPSIPSYGGIGMKVEGIPINNSLKVGSIRVEYPYY
;
A
#
# COMPACT_ATOMS: atom_id res chain seq x y z
N MET A 1 -7.18 52.41 -34.24
CA MET A 1 -6.23 52.49 -33.11
C MET A 1 -6.44 51.46 -31.98
N ASN A 2 -7.39 50.49 -32.05
CA ASN A 2 -7.70 49.62 -30.89
C ASN A 2 -7.13 48.19 -30.86
N LYS A 3 -6.49 47.67 -31.92
CA LYS A 3 -5.91 46.30 -31.89
C LYS A 3 -4.45 46.21 -31.42
N LYS A 4 -3.69 47.32 -31.46
CA LYS A 4 -2.27 47.35 -31.06
C LYS A 4 -2.09 47.46 -29.53
N ASN A 5 -3.05 48.10 -28.85
CA ASN A 5 -3.02 48.27 -27.39
C ASN A 5 -3.47 47.05 -26.59
N SER A 6 -4.29 46.14 -27.15
CA SER A 6 -4.70 44.92 -26.43
C SER A 6 -3.59 43.86 -26.40
N LYS A 7 -2.85 43.68 -27.51
CA LYS A 7 -1.68 42.81 -27.55
C LYS A 7 -0.58 43.29 -26.60
N LEU A 8 -0.33 44.60 -26.54
CA LEU A 8 0.68 45.16 -25.65
C LEU A 8 0.32 44.96 -24.17
N LYS A 9 -0.95 45.15 -23.79
CA LYS A 9 -1.43 44.84 -22.42
C LYS A 9 -1.33 43.35 -22.08
N PHE A 10 -1.62 42.47 -23.04
CA PHE A 10 -1.50 41.01 -22.84
C PHE A 10 -0.05 40.57 -22.57
N TYR A 11 0.92 41.07 -23.35
CA TYR A 11 2.34 40.76 -23.13
C TYR A 11 2.90 41.37 -21.83
N LEU A 12 2.45 42.57 -21.44
CA LEU A 12 2.83 43.17 -20.16
C LEU A 12 2.27 42.39 -18.97
N SER A 13 1.01 41.93 -19.01
CA SER A 13 0.45 41.10 -17.95
C SER A 13 1.15 39.74 -17.84
N PHE A 14 1.51 39.10 -18.95
CA PHE A 14 2.25 37.84 -18.94
C PHE A 14 3.69 38.03 -18.42
N ALA A 15 4.36 39.11 -18.82
CA ALA A 15 5.71 39.43 -18.33
C ALA A 15 5.70 39.72 -16.82
N ILE A 16 4.68 40.42 -16.30
CA ILE A 16 4.54 40.68 -14.86
C ILE A 16 4.29 39.39 -14.09
N ILE A 17 3.41 38.50 -14.59
CA ILE A 17 3.15 37.19 -13.96
C ILE A 17 4.41 36.33 -13.97
N PHE A 18 5.14 36.30 -15.08
CA PHE A 18 6.39 35.53 -15.22
C PHE A 18 7.50 36.05 -14.29
N TRP A 19 7.62 37.38 -14.13
CA TRP A 19 8.56 37.98 -13.18
C TRP A 19 8.16 37.75 -11.71
N ILE A 20 6.87 37.75 -11.39
CA ILE A 20 6.38 37.41 -10.05
C ILE A 20 6.68 35.94 -9.73
N ILE A 21 6.46 35.01 -10.68
CA ILE A 21 6.79 33.60 -10.52
C ILE A 21 8.31 33.40 -10.33
N LEU A 22 9.14 34.08 -11.12
CA LEU A 22 10.61 34.05 -10.96
C LEU A 22 11.09 34.60 -9.62
N ILE A 23 10.41 35.62 -9.07
CA ILE A 23 10.72 36.17 -7.75
C ILE A 23 10.29 35.21 -6.65
N ILE A 24 9.10 34.61 -6.74
CA ILE A 24 8.59 33.63 -5.77
C ILE A 24 9.42 32.34 -5.78
N CYS A 25 9.89 31.91 -6.94
CA CYS A 25 10.78 30.74 -7.10
C CYS A 25 12.27 31.07 -6.99
N SER A 26 12.64 32.30 -6.64
CA SER A 26 14.05 32.65 -6.47
C SER A 26 14.61 32.00 -5.18
N PRO A 27 15.86 31.49 -5.20
CA PRO A 27 16.50 30.92 -4.02
C PRO A 27 16.49 31.87 -2.81
N SER A 28 16.58 33.17 -3.07
CA SER A 28 16.57 34.24 -2.08
C SER A 28 15.20 34.42 -1.41
N TYR A 29 14.09 34.21 -2.13
CA TYR A 29 12.74 34.30 -1.56
C TYR A 29 12.40 33.05 -0.74
N MET A 30 12.86 31.88 -1.17
CA MET A 30 12.76 30.63 -0.40
C MET A 30 13.59 30.68 0.90
N GLU A 31 14.77 31.31 0.90
CA GLU A 31 15.56 31.56 2.12
C GLU A 31 14.90 32.54 3.10
N ILE A 32 14.16 33.53 2.61
CA ILE A 32 13.39 34.47 3.46
C ILE A 32 12.17 33.77 4.06
N LEU A 33 11.49 32.92 3.29
CA LEU A 33 10.35 32.13 3.75
C LEU A 33 10.72 31.09 4.82
N ALA A 34 11.87 30.42 4.68
CA ALA A 34 12.40 29.51 5.70
C ALA A 34 12.64 30.22 7.05
N LYS A 35 12.94 31.52 7.03
CA LYS A 35 13.13 32.34 8.24
C LYS A 35 11.84 32.87 8.86
N THR A 36 10.71 32.82 8.15
CA THR A 36 9.40 33.28 8.67
C THR A 36 8.59 32.22 9.40
N ILE A 37 9.10 30.99 9.50
CA ILE A 37 8.49 29.93 10.31
C ILE A 37 8.74 30.25 11.79
N ASP A 38 7.67 30.23 12.59
CA ASP A 38 7.68 30.59 14.01
C ASP A 38 8.77 29.81 14.78
N PRO A 39 9.77 30.49 15.36
CA PRO A 39 10.85 29.85 16.11
C PRO A 39 10.38 29.15 17.40
N ASN A 40 9.11 29.31 17.81
CA ASN A 40 8.54 28.62 18.97
C ASN A 40 8.03 27.19 18.69
N PHE A 41 8.27 26.64 17.49
CA PHE A 41 7.92 25.26 17.15
C PHE A 41 8.74 24.18 17.87
N THR A 42 9.65 24.55 18.77
CA THR A 42 10.46 23.61 19.55
C THR A 42 9.73 23.15 20.80
N LYS A 43 9.00 22.03 20.68
CA LYS A 43 8.89 20.93 21.67
C LYS A 43 7.81 19.95 21.20
N GLY A 44 8.16 19.13 20.22
CA GLY A 44 7.53 17.83 20.01
C GLY A 44 7.76 16.95 21.24
N SER A 45 6.86 16.00 21.48
CA SER A 45 6.92 15.11 22.63
C SER A 45 8.27 14.40 22.73
N ASP A 46 9.09 14.81 23.70
CA ASP A 46 10.30 14.11 24.10
C ASP A 46 9.93 12.66 24.43
N ILE A 47 10.20 11.73 23.51
CA ILE A 47 10.45 10.34 23.88
C ILE A 47 11.60 10.44 24.90
N LYS A 48 11.34 10.03 26.15
CA LYS A 48 12.27 10.20 27.28
C LYS A 48 13.65 9.61 26.94
N ALA A 49 14.53 10.46 26.44
CA ALA A 49 15.85 10.11 25.93
C ALA A 49 16.89 10.22 27.05
N ASN A 50 17.18 9.10 27.69
CA ASN A 50 18.35 8.99 28.57
C ASN A 50 19.28 7.81 28.21
N SER A 51 19.05 7.12 27.08
CA SER A 51 19.89 6.01 26.64
C SER A 51 20.65 6.35 25.34
N PRO A 52 21.99 6.43 25.36
CA PRO A 52 22.78 6.61 24.14
C PRO A 52 22.48 5.50 23.12
N THR A 53 22.55 5.83 21.83
CA THR A 53 22.33 4.87 20.74
C THR A 53 23.28 3.68 20.88
N ARG A 54 22.74 2.46 20.91
CA ARG A 54 23.52 1.23 20.96
C ARG A 54 23.38 0.53 19.62
N PHE A 55 24.46 0.51 18.85
CA PHE A 55 24.52 -0.18 17.57
C PHE A 55 24.95 -1.64 17.76
N VAL A 56 24.51 -2.51 16.86
CA VAL A 56 25.02 -3.89 16.79
C VAL A 56 26.50 -3.85 16.40
N ILE A 57 27.34 -4.60 17.12
CA ILE A 57 28.70 -4.88 16.65
C ILE A 57 28.59 -6.01 15.63
N ILE A 58 28.65 -5.66 14.34
CA ILE A 58 28.47 -6.62 13.25
C ILE A 58 29.83 -7.20 12.86
N ASN A 59 30.02 -8.50 13.07
CA ASN A 59 31.15 -9.24 12.52
C ASN A 59 30.81 -9.71 11.09
N ASN A 60 31.31 -8.98 10.09
CA ASN A 60 31.02 -9.28 8.68
C ASN A 60 31.41 -10.72 8.26
N SER A 61 32.46 -11.30 8.85
CA SER A 61 32.85 -12.68 8.53
C SER A 61 31.86 -13.70 9.07
N GLU A 62 31.32 -13.49 10.26
CA GLU A 62 30.27 -14.34 10.83
C GLU A 62 28.96 -14.19 10.06
N LEU A 63 28.59 -12.95 9.70
CA LEU A 63 27.38 -12.68 8.91
C LEU A 63 27.46 -13.34 7.52
N GLU A 64 28.61 -13.29 6.86
CA GLU A 64 28.84 -14.01 5.60
C GLU A 64 28.74 -15.53 5.75
N LEU A 65 29.28 -16.09 6.84
CA LEU A 65 29.21 -17.53 7.10
C LEU A 65 27.77 -17.97 7.37
N GLU A 66 27.02 -17.19 8.14
CA GLU A 66 25.59 -17.40 8.39
C GLU A 66 24.81 -17.40 7.06
N TYR A 67 24.99 -16.37 6.23
CA TYR A 67 24.35 -16.29 4.91
C TYR A 67 24.72 -17.48 4.01
N LYS A 68 26.00 -17.85 3.92
CA LYS A 68 26.47 -19.00 3.13
C LYS A 68 25.86 -20.33 3.63
N SER A 69 25.62 -20.47 4.93
CA SER A 69 24.99 -21.65 5.51
C SER A 69 23.52 -21.82 5.11
N ILE A 70 22.84 -20.72 4.76
CA ILE A 70 21.44 -20.69 4.34
C ILE A 70 21.34 -20.91 2.83
N VAL A 71 22.09 -20.15 2.03
CA VAL A 71 21.98 -20.15 0.55
C VAL A 71 22.57 -21.39 -0.12
N SER A 72 23.51 -22.09 0.53
CA SER A 72 24.09 -23.33 -0.02
C SER A 72 23.09 -24.49 -0.13
N LYS A 73 21.87 -24.35 0.40
CA LYS A 73 20.87 -25.41 0.40
C LYS A 73 19.94 -25.42 -0.80
N ASN A 74 19.73 -24.30 -1.51
CA ASN A 74 18.89 -24.23 -2.71
C ASN A 74 19.15 -22.89 -3.44
N GLN A 75 20.15 -22.81 -4.33
CA GLN A 75 20.18 -21.70 -5.28
C GLN A 75 19.11 -21.96 -6.35
N PRO A 76 18.04 -21.16 -6.45
CA PRO A 76 17.13 -21.27 -7.56
C PRO A 76 17.92 -21.05 -8.85
N SER A 77 17.74 -21.94 -9.83
CA SER A 77 18.17 -21.68 -11.19
C SER A 77 17.57 -20.33 -11.59
N ARG A 78 18.42 -19.37 -12.00
CA ARG A 78 18.01 -18.07 -12.51
C ARG A 78 16.88 -18.28 -13.52
N LEU A 79 15.65 -18.00 -13.07
CA LEU A 79 14.43 -18.35 -13.79
C LEU A 79 14.40 -17.60 -15.12
N ASP A 80 13.79 -18.23 -16.12
CA ASP A 80 13.57 -17.75 -17.48
C ASP A 80 13.20 -16.26 -17.53
N ASN A 81 13.55 -15.55 -18.62
CA ASN A 81 13.27 -14.11 -18.86
C ASN A 81 11.78 -13.75 -18.69
N LYS A 82 11.29 -13.67 -17.46
CA LYS A 82 9.94 -13.28 -17.09
C LYS A 82 9.98 -11.94 -16.37
N TYR A 83 8.97 -11.14 -16.63
CA TYR A 83 8.83 -9.79 -16.08
C TYR A 83 7.75 -9.77 -15.01
N ALA A 84 8.02 -9.07 -13.92
CA ALA A 84 7.04 -8.74 -12.90
C ALA A 84 5.87 -7.98 -13.54
N THR A 85 4.66 -8.32 -13.13
CA THR A 85 3.43 -7.55 -13.42
C THR A 85 2.95 -6.78 -12.19
N SER A 86 3.55 -7.02 -11.03
CA SER A 86 3.27 -6.31 -9.79
C SER A 86 4.56 -6.20 -8.94
N ILE A 87 4.65 -5.15 -8.13
CA ILE A 87 5.79 -4.92 -7.21
C ILE A 87 5.27 -4.65 -5.80
N VAL A 88 5.82 -5.39 -4.83
CA VAL A 88 5.60 -5.13 -3.41
C VAL A 88 6.60 -4.10 -2.92
N VAL A 89 6.11 -3.15 -2.14
CA VAL A 89 6.94 -2.19 -1.40
C VAL A 89 6.79 -2.48 0.09
N LEU A 90 7.91 -2.72 0.77
CA LEU A 90 7.96 -2.99 2.21
C LEU A 90 8.29 -1.70 2.96
N ASN A 91 7.64 -1.52 4.11
CA ASN A 91 7.87 -0.38 4.99
C ASN A 91 8.33 -0.86 6.36
N TYR A 92 9.50 -0.34 6.74
CA TYR A 92 10.13 -0.51 8.04
C TYR A 92 10.24 0.87 8.71
N HIS A 93 10.36 0.88 10.03
CA HIS A 93 10.58 2.11 10.78
C HIS A 93 11.89 2.02 11.56
N GLY A 94 11.86 1.51 12.80
CA GLY A 94 13.02 1.39 13.68
C GLY A 94 13.58 -0.04 13.73
N ILE A 95 14.81 -0.26 13.25
CA ILE A 95 15.51 -1.54 13.39
C ILE A 95 16.55 -1.46 14.51
N TYR A 96 16.25 -2.04 15.67
CA TYR A 96 17.06 -1.92 16.88
C TYR A 96 17.98 -3.12 17.09
N ALA A 97 19.06 -2.90 17.83
CA ALA A 97 20.09 -3.91 18.02
C ALA A 97 19.57 -5.22 18.64
N ASP A 98 18.72 -5.10 19.66
CA ASP A 98 18.16 -6.23 20.39
C ASP A 98 16.83 -5.84 21.08
N GLU A 99 16.19 -6.83 21.71
CA GLU A 99 14.97 -6.65 22.49
C GLU A 99 15.14 -5.67 23.66
N ASN A 100 16.32 -5.59 24.28
CA ASN A 100 16.54 -4.65 25.39
C ASN A 100 16.49 -3.22 24.86
N ARG A 101 17.16 -2.93 23.76
CA ARG A 101 17.12 -1.63 23.09
C ARG A 101 15.71 -1.30 22.62
N LEU A 102 15.01 -2.24 22.00
CA LEU A 102 13.62 -2.08 21.59
C LEU A 102 12.72 -1.64 22.77
N ASN A 103 12.85 -2.32 23.91
CA ASN A 103 12.10 -2.03 25.13
C ASN A 103 12.48 -0.69 25.78
N GLU A 104 13.72 -0.23 25.60
CA GLU A 104 14.19 1.09 26.08
C GLU A 104 13.53 2.25 25.32
N VAL A 105 13.37 2.15 23.99
CA VAL A 105 12.85 3.27 23.17
C VAL A 105 11.31 3.35 23.22
N LYS A 106 10.61 2.28 23.62
CA LYS A 106 9.15 2.25 23.81
C LYS A 106 8.36 2.69 22.57
N THR A 107 8.84 2.35 21.39
CA THR A 107 8.28 2.76 20.09
C THR A 107 7.06 1.96 19.65
N GLY A 108 6.65 0.93 20.41
CA GLY A 108 5.43 0.19 20.15
C GLY A 108 5.52 -0.70 18.91
N LYS A 109 4.53 -0.61 18.01
CA LYS A 109 4.31 -1.55 16.89
C LYS A 109 5.15 -1.29 15.63
N TYR A 110 5.91 -0.20 15.58
CA TYR A 110 6.68 0.25 14.41
C TYR A 110 8.18 0.02 14.62
N SER A 111 8.53 -1.17 15.08
CA SER A 111 9.91 -1.47 15.43
C SER A 111 10.19 -2.96 15.39
N MET A 112 11.41 -3.30 15.01
CA MET A 112 11.89 -4.67 14.84
C MET A 112 13.34 -4.79 15.34
N THR A 113 13.76 -6.00 15.71
CA THR A 113 15.17 -6.28 16.04
C THR A 113 16.01 -6.55 14.79
N TYR A 114 17.32 -6.33 14.89
CA TYR A 114 18.29 -6.64 13.85
C TYR A 114 18.18 -8.10 13.36
N ASP A 115 18.05 -9.05 14.28
CA ASP A 115 17.98 -10.48 13.93
C ASP A 115 16.70 -10.82 13.15
N SER A 116 15.55 -10.27 13.55
CA SER A 116 14.30 -10.46 12.80
C SER A 116 14.38 -9.86 11.39
N PHE A 117 14.98 -8.68 11.25
CA PHE A 117 15.20 -8.05 9.94
C PHE A 117 16.15 -8.88 9.07
N LYS A 118 17.27 -9.35 9.64
CA LYS A 118 18.24 -10.23 8.98
C LYS A 118 17.57 -11.51 8.47
N GLU A 119 16.76 -12.16 9.30
CA GLU A 119 16.04 -13.38 8.95
C GLU A 119 15.06 -13.14 7.79
N GLN A 120 14.30 -12.04 7.82
CA GLN A 120 13.43 -11.64 6.71
C GLN A 120 14.24 -11.46 5.40
N MET A 121 15.33 -10.68 5.43
CA MET A 121 16.12 -10.39 4.23
C MET A 121 16.79 -11.64 3.66
N PHE A 122 17.33 -12.51 4.52
CA PHE A 122 17.92 -13.79 4.11
C PHE A 122 16.87 -14.72 3.50
N THR A 123 15.66 -14.75 4.07
CA THR A 123 14.54 -15.55 3.54
C THR A 123 14.13 -15.07 2.16
N LEU A 124 13.96 -13.76 1.96
CA LEU A 124 13.65 -13.16 0.66
C LEU A 124 14.75 -13.46 -0.37
N LYS A 125 16.02 -13.27 -0.01
CA LYS A 125 17.14 -13.55 -0.92
C LYS A 125 17.20 -15.02 -1.32
N ASN A 126 17.00 -15.91 -0.35
CA ASN A 126 16.98 -17.35 -0.58
C ASN A 126 15.81 -17.78 -1.49
N ALA A 127 14.67 -17.09 -1.39
CA ALA A 127 13.52 -17.29 -2.28
C ALA A 127 13.69 -16.66 -3.68
N GLY A 128 14.81 -15.95 -3.92
CA GLY A 128 15.15 -15.36 -5.21
C GLY A 128 14.61 -13.94 -5.43
N TYR A 129 14.18 -13.26 -4.37
CA TYR A 129 13.76 -11.87 -4.47
C TYR A 129 14.97 -10.93 -4.61
N GLU A 130 14.79 -9.88 -5.40
CA GLU A 130 15.81 -8.85 -5.62
C GLU A 130 15.19 -7.45 -5.48
N THR A 131 15.95 -6.52 -4.90
CA THR A 131 15.47 -5.14 -4.79
C THR A 131 15.64 -4.39 -6.09
N ILE A 132 14.72 -3.46 -6.37
CA ILE A 132 14.90 -2.43 -7.40
C ILE A 132 15.04 -1.05 -6.76
N ASP A 133 15.61 -0.11 -7.51
CA ASP A 133 15.65 1.29 -7.09
C ASP A 133 14.29 1.98 -7.30
N LEU A 134 14.15 3.17 -6.73
CA LEU A 134 12.90 3.91 -6.75
C LEU A 134 12.53 4.42 -8.14
N LYS A 135 13.53 4.73 -8.97
CA LYS A 135 13.34 5.15 -10.36
C LYS A 135 12.78 4.02 -11.20
N ASP A 136 13.23 2.79 -10.97
CA ASP A 136 12.76 1.60 -11.63
C ASP A 136 11.32 1.28 -11.24
N LEU A 137 10.96 1.44 -9.97
CA LEU A 137 9.56 1.38 -9.55
C LEU A 137 8.71 2.43 -10.27
N TYR A 138 9.16 3.68 -10.33
CA TYR A 138 8.45 4.76 -11.00
C TYR A 138 8.18 4.46 -12.48
N LEU A 139 9.21 4.00 -13.21
CA LEU A 139 9.08 3.64 -14.62
C LEU A 139 8.23 2.37 -14.82
N PHE A 140 8.32 1.40 -13.90
CA PHE A 140 7.49 0.20 -13.92
C PHE A 140 6.00 0.54 -13.80
N LEU A 141 5.61 1.37 -12.83
CA LEU A 141 4.20 1.74 -12.60
C LEU A 141 3.59 2.47 -13.81
N ARG A 142 4.42 3.19 -14.57
CA ARG A 142 4.03 3.85 -15.83
C ARG A 142 4.02 2.92 -17.05
N GLY A 143 4.43 1.65 -16.89
CA GLY A 143 4.59 0.70 -18.00
C GLY A 143 5.77 1.03 -18.92
N GLU A 144 6.72 1.85 -18.46
CA GLU A 144 7.86 2.32 -19.24
C GLU A 144 9.13 1.47 -19.04
N LYS A 145 9.13 0.60 -18.03
CA LYS A 145 10.22 -0.34 -17.78
C LYS A 145 9.70 -1.72 -17.39
N HIS A 146 10.21 -2.74 -18.06
CA HIS A 146 10.04 -4.12 -17.62
C HIS A 146 11.04 -4.46 -16.53
N ILE A 147 10.54 -5.03 -15.44
CA ILE A 147 11.30 -5.40 -14.25
C ILE A 147 11.28 -6.93 -14.11
N PRO A 148 12.37 -7.60 -13.71
CA PRO A 148 12.35 -9.05 -13.49
C PRO A 148 11.29 -9.48 -12.47
N GLU A 149 10.74 -10.68 -12.61
CA GLU A 149 9.93 -11.30 -11.54
C GLU A 149 10.70 -11.33 -10.20
N LYS A 150 9.95 -11.40 -9.10
CA LYS A 150 10.47 -11.36 -7.72
C LYS A 150 11.24 -10.08 -7.38
N SER A 151 10.93 -8.98 -8.06
CA SER A 151 11.44 -7.67 -7.70
C SER A 151 10.58 -7.02 -6.61
N PHE A 152 11.23 -6.33 -5.66
CA PHE A 152 10.55 -5.60 -4.59
C PHE A 152 11.31 -4.33 -4.19
N VAL A 153 10.70 -3.48 -3.36
CA VAL A 153 11.33 -2.27 -2.83
C VAL A 153 11.32 -2.29 -1.31
N ILE A 154 12.44 -1.91 -0.71
CA ILE A 154 12.57 -1.73 0.74
C ILE A 154 12.53 -0.24 1.05
N THR A 155 11.66 0.17 1.96
CA THR A 155 11.58 1.56 2.42
C THR A 155 11.68 1.64 3.93
N PHE A 156 12.32 2.68 4.42
CA PHE A 156 12.44 3.04 5.83
C PHE A 156 11.90 4.44 6.05
N ASP A 157 11.11 4.64 7.10
CA ASP A 157 10.59 5.96 7.47
C ASP A 157 11.43 6.60 8.61
N ASP A 158 11.11 7.86 8.91
CA ASP A 158 11.64 8.68 10.01
C ASP A 158 13.11 9.10 9.94
N GLY A 159 13.97 8.44 9.15
CA GLY A 159 15.40 8.74 9.15
C GLY A 159 16.11 8.34 10.45
N ILE A 160 15.66 7.26 11.11
CA ILE A 160 16.22 6.78 12.38
C ILE A 160 17.64 6.21 12.19
N LYS A 161 18.58 6.62 13.05
CA LYS A 161 19.98 6.13 12.99
C LYS A 161 20.10 4.61 13.12
N ASP A 162 19.39 4.02 14.06
CA ASP A 162 19.37 2.56 14.29
C ASP A 162 19.01 1.81 12.99
N SER A 163 18.10 2.36 12.18
CA SER A 163 17.65 1.78 10.91
C SER A 163 18.67 1.89 9.76
N TYR A 164 19.71 2.70 9.90
CA TYR A 164 20.82 2.72 8.95
C TYR A 164 21.94 1.78 9.40
N TYR A 165 22.48 2.00 10.60
CA TYR A 165 23.69 1.33 11.06
C TYR A 165 23.50 -0.19 11.24
N ASN A 166 22.30 -0.60 11.67
CA ASN A 166 22.01 -2.03 11.83
C ASN A 166 21.66 -2.70 10.48
N VAL A 167 21.21 -1.94 9.48
CA VAL A 167 20.65 -2.50 8.23
C VAL A 167 21.67 -2.51 7.08
N ASP A 168 22.46 -1.45 6.93
CA ASP A 168 23.34 -1.27 5.76
C ASP A 168 24.31 -2.44 5.52
N PRO A 169 24.92 -3.07 6.55
CA PRO A 169 25.78 -4.24 6.34
C PRO A 169 25.04 -5.44 5.75
N ILE A 170 23.75 -5.63 6.09
CA ILE A 170 22.91 -6.69 5.50
C ILE A 170 22.61 -6.36 4.04
N LEU A 171 22.19 -5.13 3.74
CA LEU A 171 21.92 -4.72 2.36
C LEU A 171 23.17 -4.87 1.47
N LYS A 172 24.33 -4.49 2.00
CA LYS A 172 25.62 -4.67 1.32
C LYS A 172 25.93 -6.13 1.04
N LEU A 173 25.75 -7.01 2.03
CA LEU A 173 25.99 -8.44 1.86
C LEU A 173 25.08 -9.05 0.79
N LEU A 174 23.82 -8.64 0.75
CA LEU A 174 22.81 -9.18 -0.16
C LEU A 174 22.79 -8.48 -1.52
N ASN A 175 23.58 -7.42 -1.71
CA ASN A 175 23.49 -6.51 -2.85
C ASN A 175 22.06 -5.96 -3.06
N TYR A 176 21.44 -5.58 -1.95
CA TYR A 176 20.14 -4.92 -1.94
C TYR A 176 20.27 -3.39 -1.89
N THR A 177 19.23 -2.74 -2.39
CA THR A 177 19.01 -1.29 -2.33
C THR A 177 17.79 -0.98 -1.48
N ALA A 178 17.76 0.20 -0.86
CA ALA A 178 16.63 0.66 -0.05
C ALA A 178 16.40 2.17 -0.20
N VAL A 179 15.23 2.62 0.20
CA VAL A 179 14.86 4.04 0.26
C VAL A 179 14.74 4.47 1.72
N MET A 180 15.31 5.61 2.08
CA MET A 180 15.15 6.24 3.39
C MET A 180 14.30 7.52 3.22
N PHE A 181 13.08 7.52 3.75
CA PHE A 181 12.24 8.70 3.85
C PHE A 181 12.65 9.49 5.10
N VAL A 182 13.22 10.67 4.89
CA VAL A 182 13.84 11.49 5.94
C VAL A 182 12.94 12.64 6.35
N ILE A 183 12.78 12.83 7.67
CA ILE A 183 12.20 14.03 8.23
C ILE A 183 13.28 15.13 8.20
N VAL A 184 13.04 16.18 7.40
CA VAL A 184 14.11 17.12 7.01
C VAL A 184 14.62 17.97 8.17
N GLN A 185 13.74 18.59 8.98
CA GLN A 185 14.19 19.49 10.04
C GLN A 185 15.14 18.83 11.06
N PRO A 186 14.81 17.69 11.69
CA PRO A 186 15.71 17.05 12.65
C PRO A 186 17.01 16.56 12.00
N SER A 187 16.98 16.15 10.74
CA SER A 187 18.13 15.52 10.08
C SER A 187 19.13 16.52 9.51
N LEU A 188 18.65 17.62 8.92
CA LEU A 188 19.48 18.55 8.15
C LEU A 188 19.64 19.94 8.79
N GLU A 189 18.80 20.32 9.75
CA GLU A 189 18.85 21.65 10.36
C GLU A 189 19.15 21.65 11.85
N THR A 190 18.46 20.82 12.63
CA THR A 190 18.58 20.85 14.10
C THR A 190 19.48 19.76 14.68
N ASN A 191 19.93 18.79 13.87
CA ASN A 191 20.76 17.65 14.29
C ASN A 191 20.15 16.87 15.45
N GLY A 192 18.91 16.42 15.28
CA GLY A 192 18.20 15.58 16.25
C GLY A 192 18.99 14.30 16.56
N PRO A 193 19.19 13.94 17.85
CA PRO A 193 20.11 12.87 18.23
C PRO A 193 19.69 11.46 17.76
N PHE A 194 18.40 11.27 17.47
CA PHE A 194 17.81 10.02 16.98
C PHE A 194 17.81 9.91 15.45
N HIS A 195 17.91 11.03 14.75
CA HIS A 195 17.78 11.11 13.31
C HIS A 195 19.17 11.14 12.68
N LEU A 196 19.30 10.55 11.49
CA LEU A 196 20.50 10.64 10.68
C LEU A 196 20.83 12.11 10.44
N ASN A 197 22.05 12.51 10.80
CA ASN A 197 22.49 13.86 10.51
C ASN A 197 22.97 13.97 9.07
N LYS A 198 23.24 15.21 8.62
CA LYS A 198 23.76 15.51 7.29
C LYS A 198 24.94 14.63 6.85
N GLU A 199 25.96 14.43 7.71
CA GLU A 199 27.14 13.63 7.35
C GLU A 199 26.79 12.15 7.16
N GLU A 200 25.93 11.60 8.02
CA GLU A 200 25.46 10.22 7.92
C GLU A 200 24.62 9.98 6.67
N LEU A 201 23.77 10.95 6.31
CA LEU A 201 22.98 10.90 5.09
C LEU A 201 23.84 10.96 3.82
N HIS A 202 24.88 11.80 3.78
CA HIS A 202 25.83 11.79 2.65
C HIS A 202 26.54 10.45 2.53
N LYS A 203 27.01 9.86 3.64
CA LYS A 203 27.64 8.52 3.63
C LYS A 203 26.67 7.44 3.13
N MET A 204 25.39 7.55 3.49
CA MET A 204 24.34 6.64 3.08
C MET A 204 24.12 6.73 1.55
N GLU A 205 23.93 7.94 1.00
CA GLU A 205 23.75 8.17 -0.44
C GLU A 205 25.00 7.78 -1.25
N ASP A 206 26.20 8.19 -0.81
CA ASP A 206 27.49 7.89 -1.44
C ASP A 206 27.79 6.39 -1.54
N SER A 207 27.12 5.59 -0.71
CA SER A 207 27.24 4.13 -0.74
C SER A 207 26.66 3.48 -1.99
N GLY A 208 25.78 4.19 -2.70
CA GLY A 208 25.02 3.71 -3.87
C GLY A 208 23.93 2.67 -3.54
N ARG A 209 23.72 2.33 -2.25
CA ARG A 209 22.69 1.37 -1.81
C ARG A 209 21.39 2.03 -1.36
N TRP A 210 21.44 3.33 -1.08
CA TRP A 210 20.33 4.05 -0.47
C TRP A 210 19.91 5.22 -1.34
N ASP A 211 18.60 5.40 -1.46
CA ASP A 211 17.98 6.58 -2.03
C ASP A 211 17.31 7.38 -0.92
N ILE A 212 17.67 8.65 -0.73
CA ILE A 212 17.05 9.54 0.24
C ILE A 212 15.84 10.28 -0.35
N GLU A 213 14.68 10.17 0.30
CA GLU A 213 13.41 10.78 -0.11
C GLU A 213 12.72 11.51 1.06
N SER A 214 11.57 12.15 0.82
CA SER A 214 10.96 13.03 1.82
C SER A 214 9.96 12.33 2.75
N HIS A 215 10.14 12.51 4.07
CA HIS A 215 9.13 12.22 5.09
C HIS A 215 8.65 13.49 5.78
N SER A 216 8.29 14.51 4.99
CA SER A 216 7.95 15.87 5.44
C SER A 216 9.14 16.71 5.95
N TYR A 217 8.88 18.01 6.14
CA TYR A 217 9.80 18.90 6.82
C TYR A 217 9.57 18.89 8.33
N LEU A 218 8.31 19.10 8.74
CA LEU A 218 7.88 19.21 10.12
C LEU A 218 6.58 18.44 10.43
N ALA A 219 5.94 17.87 9.42
CA ALA A 219 4.62 17.27 9.54
C ALA A 219 4.57 15.99 10.41
N TYR A 220 5.72 15.48 10.84
CA TYR A 220 5.79 14.44 11.88
C TYR A 220 5.38 14.93 13.28
N ASN A 221 5.17 16.23 13.51
CA ASN A 221 4.79 16.77 14.81
C ASN A 221 3.27 16.89 14.98
N ASN A 222 2.80 16.79 16.22
CA ASN A 222 1.44 17.22 16.55
C ASN A 222 1.34 18.75 16.68
N ILE A 223 0.24 19.32 16.17
CA ILE A 223 -0.12 20.75 16.29
C ILE A 223 -1.28 20.93 17.26
N VAL A 224 -1.46 22.15 17.78
CA VAL A 224 -2.65 22.49 18.57
C VAL A 224 -3.84 22.64 17.63
N ILE A 225 -4.97 22.00 17.93
CA ILE A 225 -6.14 21.88 17.04
C ILE A 225 -7.39 22.58 17.57
N ASP A 226 -7.41 22.99 18.84
CA ASP A 226 -8.53 23.73 19.41
C ASP A 226 -8.13 24.73 20.51
N SER A 227 -9.12 25.50 20.97
CA SER A 227 -8.96 26.51 22.02
C SER A 227 -8.61 25.95 23.40
N LYS A 228 -8.75 24.64 23.60
CA LYS A 228 -8.44 23.95 24.87
C LYS A 228 -6.98 23.48 24.91
N GLY A 229 -6.25 23.60 23.80
CA GLY A 229 -4.87 23.15 23.71
C GLY A 229 -4.75 21.67 23.36
N ASN A 230 -5.83 21.02 22.89
CA ASN A 230 -5.74 19.65 22.40
C ASN A 230 -4.78 19.61 21.19
N LYS A 231 -4.08 18.48 21.06
CA LYS A 231 -3.09 18.29 20.00
C LYS A 231 -3.52 17.17 19.07
N GLY A 232 -3.30 17.36 17.78
CA GLY A 232 -3.54 16.38 16.74
C GLY A 232 -2.45 16.40 15.68
N PRO A 233 -2.36 15.34 14.84
CA PRO A 233 -1.35 15.25 13.80
C PRO A 233 -1.39 16.40 12.77
N PHE A 234 -0.23 16.78 12.23
CA PHE A 234 -0.06 17.98 11.40
C PHE A 234 -0.85 17.95 10.09
N ASN A 235 -0.77 16.86 9.32
CA ASN A 235 -1.42 16.84 8.00
C ASN A 235 -2.92 16.67 8.15
N SER A 236 -3.39 15.95 9.17
CA SER A 236 -4.81 15.59 9.23
C SER A 236 -5.69 16.57 10.01
N ASN A 237 -5.12 17.66 10.54
CA ASN A 237 -5.86 18.63 11.34
C ASN A 237 -5.62 20.07 10.92
N LYS A 238 -6.65 20.90 11.09
CA LYS A 238 -6.53 22.35 11.06
C LYS A 238 -5.83 22.84 12.32
N LYS A 239 -4.90 23.77 12.16
CA LYS A 239 -4.23 24.40 13.29
C LYS A 239 -5.19 25.37 13.99
N TRP A 240 -5.14 25.40 15.31
CA TRP A 240 -5.69 26.50 16.10
C TRP A 240 -4.71 27.66 16.16
N ILE A 241 -5.11 28.82 15.64
CA ILE A 241 -4.31 30.04 15.62
C ILE A 241 -4.54 30.80 16.92
N ILE A 242 -3.69 30.53 17.91
CA ILE A 242 -3.82 31.04 19.29
C ILE A 242 -4.02 32.57 19.33
N ASN A 243 -3.21 33.32 18.58
CA ASN A 243 -3.24 34.79 18.60
C ASN A 243 -4.51 35.39 17.99
N GLU A 244 -5.21 34.62 17.16
CA GLU A 244 -6.45 35.04 16.49
C GLU A 244 -7.70 34.36 17.08
N ASN A 245 -7.51 33.45 18.04
CA ASN A 245 -8.57 32.70 18.71
C ASN A 245 -9.56 32.03 17.74
N ARG A 246 -9.03 31.40 16.68
CA ARG A 246 -9.80 30.67 15.66
C ARG A 246 -9.02 29.48 15.09
N SER A 247 -9.70 28.58 14.41
CA SER A 247 -9.06 27.55 13.57
C SER A 247 -8.63 28.14 12.21
N GLU A 248 -7.67 27.47 11.57
CA GLU A 248 -7.33 27.69 10.17
C GLU A 248 -8.57 27.58 9.26
N THR A 249 -8.60 28.42 8.24
CA THR A 249 -9.46 28.24 7.06
C THR A 249 -8.95 27.08 6.20
N ASP A 250 -9.76 26.58 5.28
CA ASP A 250 -9.37 25.50 4.36
C ASP A 250 -8.15 25.89 3.53
N GLN A 251 -8.10 27.14 3.06
CA GLN A 251 -6.99 27.64 2.27
C GLN A 251 -5.70 27.76 3.08
N GLU A 252 -5.77 28.20 4.35
CA GLU A 252 -4.60 28.26 5.24
C GLU A 252 -4.05 26.85 5.53
N TYR A 253 -4.95 25.89 5.77
CA TYR A 253 -4.60 24.49 5.95
C TYR A 253 -3.91 23.90 4.72
N ILE A 254 -4.50 24.05 3.52
CA ILE A 254 -3.91 23.60 2.25
C ILE A 254 -2.53 24.25 2.03
N ASN A 255 -2.43 25.56 2.26
CA ASN A 255 -1.19 26.29 2.07
C ASN A 255 -0.09 25.81 3.02
N ARG A 256 -0.42 25.54 4.30
CA ARG A 256 0.54 25.04 5.28
C ARG A 256 1.12 23.68 4.88
N ILE A 257 0.26 22.75 4.44
CA ILE A 257 0.70 21.42 3.99
C ILE A 257 1.54 21.54 2.72
N GLN A 258 1.06 22.29 1.72
CA GLN A 258 1.81 22.54 0.48
C GLN A 258 3.18 23.16 0.75
N GLN A 259 3.29 24.07 1.71
CA GLN A 259 4.56 24.68 2.10
C GLN A 259 5.51 23.67 2.72
N ASP A 260 5.04 22.83 3.64
CA ASP A 260 5.86 21.77 4.24
C ASP A 260 6.45 20.85 3.16
N TYR A 261 5.61 20.41 2.22
CA TYR A 261 5.99 19.51 1.13
C TYR A 261 7.00 20.14 0.18
N LYS A 262 6.81 21.42 -0.16
CA LYS A 262 7.73 22.14 -1.04
C LYS A 262 9.08 22.42 -0.36
N ILE A 263 9.07 22.76 0.92
CA ILE A 263 10.28 23.04 1.70
C ILE A 263 11.10 21.75 1.85
N SER A 264 10.47 20.64 2.22
CA SER A 264 11.17 19.37 2.38
C SER A 264 11.81 18.92 1.07
N LYS A 265 11.07 18.99 -0.05
CA LYS A 265 11.59 18.70 -1.40
C LYS A 265 12.79 19.58 -1.72
N TYR A 266 12.63 20.89 -1.62
CA TYR A 266 13.67 21.86 -1.97
C TYR A 266 14.97 21.66 -1.19
N ILE A 267 14.87 21.44 0.12
CA ILE A 267 16.06 21.23 0.97
C ILE A 267 16.79 19.95 0.55
N LEU A 268 16.06 18.84 0.36
CA LEU A 268 16.64 17.57 -0.04
C LEU A 268 17.28 17.65 -1.45
N GLU A 269 16.59 18.24 -2.43
CA GLU A 269 17.11 18.40 -3.78
C GLU A 269 18.38 19.26 -3.81
N LYS A 270 18.40 20.34 -3.01
CA LYS A 270 19.57 21.21 -2.87
C LYS A 270 20.73 20.51 -2.16
N GLU A 271 20.45 19.73 -1.13
CA GLU A 271 21.47 19.07 -0.30
C GLU A 271 22.17 17.94 -1.06
N PHE A 272 21.40 17.12 -1.79
CA PHE A 272 21.92 15.94 -2.49
C PHE A 272 22.14 16.14 -3.99
N ASN A 273 21.78 17.32 -4.52
CA ASN A 273 21.88 17.64 -5.95
C ASN A 273 21.22 16.59 -6.84
N LYS A 274 20.02 16.14 -6.43
CA LYS A 274 19.20 15.15 -7.14
C LYS A 274 17.74 15.59 -7.19
N THR A 275 16.94 14.94 -8.02
CA THR A 275 15.49 15.11 -7.99
C THR A 275 14.90 14.16 -6.95
N VAL A 276 14.10 14.69 -6.04
CA VAL A 276 13.40 13.94 -5.00
C VAL A 276 12.04 13.54 -5.55
N ILE A 277 11.81 12.26 -5.80
CA ILE A 277 10.60 11.79 -6.51
C ILE A 277 9.55 11.17 -5.59
N GLY A 278 9.93 10.81 -4.37
CA GLY A 278 9.08 10.13 -3.40
C GLY A 278 8.75 10.98 -2.17
N TYR A 279 7.52 10.85 -1.70
CA TYR A 279 7.10 11.37 -0.41
C TYR A 279 6.27 10.33 0.35
N ALA A 280 6.65 10.05 1.60
CA ALA A 280 5.90 9.16 2.48
C ALA A 280 5.14 9.95 3.54
N PHE A 281 3.85 9.65 3.76
CA PHE A 281 3.05 10.31 4.79
C PHE A 281 3.49 9.93 6.21
N PRO A 282 3.79 10.90 7.09
CA PRO A 282 3.93 10.64 8.52
C PRO A 282 2.71 9.93 9.10
N TYR A 283 2.92 9.07 10.10
CA TYR A 283 1.90 8.24 10.76
C TYR A 283 1.06 7.34 9.86
N GLY A 284 1.43 7.20 8.58
CA GLY A 284 0.57 6.54 7.61
C GLY A 284 -0.77 7.26 7.45
N GLU A 285 -0.83 8.59 7.57
CA GLU A 285 -2.07 9.40 7.40
C GLU A 285 -2.74 9.27 6.02
N GLY A 286 -2.22 8.42 5.12
CA GLY A 286 -2.95 7.89 3.96
C GLY A 286 -3.75 6.61 4.25
N GLU A 287 -3.80 6.12 5.49
CA GLU A 287 -4.72 5.07 5.93
C GLU A 287 -6.13 5.66 5.91
N PHE A 288 -6.81 5.48 4.78
CA PHE A 288 -8.25 5.63 4.63
C PHE A 288 -8.93 5.09 5.90
N HIS A 289 -9.57 5.98 6.67
CA HIS A 289 -10.36 5.72 7.88
C HIS A 289 -9.68 5.86 9.27
N THR A 290 -8.73 6.77 9.47
CA THR A 290 -8.47 7.20 10.86
C THR A 290 -9.63 8.07 11.37
N ASN A 291 -10.40 7.55 12.32
CA ASN A 291 -11.52 8.25 13.00
C ASN A 291 -11.07 9.43 13.89
N GLN A 292 -9.95 10.09 13.56
CA GLN A 292 -9.27 11.08 14.42
C GLN A 292 -9.27 12.51 13.84
N THR A 293 -10.04 12.79 12.79
CA THR A 293 -9.91 14.04 12.04
C THR A 293 -11.27 14.69 11.76
N ASP A 294 -11.32 16.02 11.82
CA ASP A 294 -12.51 16.84 11.50
C ASP A 294 -12.79 16.92 9.97
N TYR A 295 -11.85 16.45 9.14
CA TYR A 295 -11.97 16.36 7.69
C TYR A 295 -11.80 14.91 7.26
N GLY A 296 -12.77 14.38 6.51
CA GLY A 296 -12.56 13.21 5.67
C GLY A 296 -12.39 13.62 4.21
N PRO A 297 -11.67 12.88 3.36
CA PRO A 297 -10.61 11.91 3.60
C PRO A 297 -9.29 12.39 2.97
N ASP A 298 -8.25 11.59 3.15
CA ASP A 298 -6.85 11.67 2.70
C ASP A 298 -6.61 12.08 1.22
N ILE A 299 -7.69 12.12 0.42
CA ILE A 299 -7.73 12.58 -0.97
C ILE A 299 -7.18 14.00 -1.12
N ILE A 300 -7.51 14.95 -0.23
CA ILE A 300 -7.00 16.34 -0.37
C ILE A 300 -5.48 16.38 -0.18
N ILE A 301 -4.96 15.55 0.72
CA ILE A 301 -3.53 15.51 1.05
C ILE A 301 -2.79 14.79 -0.08
N SER A 302 -3.35 13.71 -0.65
CA SER A 302 -2.79 13.08 -1.86
C SER A 302 -2.84 13.99 -3.07
N ASP A 303 -3.95 14.71 -3.29
CA ASP A 303 -4.10 15.67 -4.40
C ASP A 303 -3.09 16.82 -4.27
N ILE A 304 -2.80 17.27 -3.05
CA ILE A 304 -1.71 18.23 -2.82
C ILE A 304 -0.35 17.60 -3.14
N GLY A 305 -0.14 16.37 -2.68
CA GLY A 305 1.10 15.62 -2.85
C GLY A 305 1.45 15.33 -4.31
N GLU A 306 0.50 14.87 -5.12
CA GLU A 306 0.70 14.45 -6.52
C GLU A 306 1.22 15.60 -7.40
N HIS A 307 0.92 16.85 -7.06
CA HIS A 307 1.40 18.03 -7.78
C HIS A 307 2.83 18.44 -7.41
N ILE A 308 3.42 17.84 -6.37
CA ILE A 308 4.75 18.17 -5.83
C ILE A 308 5.71 16.99 -5.99
N TYR A 309 5.23 15.78 -5.72
CA TYR A 309 5.99 14.53 -5.78
C TYR A 309 5.39 13.58 -6.82
N PRO A 310 6.20 13.05 -7.74
CA PRO A 310 5.78 12.03 -8.69
C PRO A 310 5.21 10.75 -8.06
N MET A 311 5.63 10.39 -6.84
CA MET A 311 5.13 9.23 -6.11
C MET A 311 4.87 9.58 -4.65
N ILE A 312 3.71 9.13 -4.16
CA ILE A 312 3.22 9.32 -2.80
C ILE A 312 3.05 7.95 -2.16
N PHE A 313 3.67 7.74 -1.01
CA PHE A 313 3.74 6.46 -0.32
C PHE A 313 2.90 6.48 0.95
N TYR A 314 2.09 5.43 1.14
CA TYR A 314 1.23 5.29 2.31
C TYR A 314 1.30 3.86 2.88
N GLN A 315 0.96 3.74 4.16
CA GLN A 315 0.90 2.43 4.82
C GLN A 315 -0.38 1.71 4.38
N PHE A 316 -0.23 0.47 3.95
CA PHE A 316 -1.29 -0.32 3.35
C PHE A 316 -1.50 -1.64 4.09
N LYS A 317 -2.75 -1.89 4.47
CA LYS A 317 -3.26 -3.14 5.03
C LYS A 317 -4.37 -3.65 4.12
N PRO A 318 -4.16 -4.77 3.42
CA PRO A 318 -5.10 -5.26 2.39
C PRO A 318 -6.54 -5.43 2.88
N ALA A 319 -6.72 -5.97 4.08
CA ALA A 319 -8.04 -6.15 4.70
C ALA A 319 -8.71 -4.80 5.06
N THR A 320 -7.94 -3.83 5.54
CA THR A 320 -8.45 -2.52 5.98
C THR A 320 -8.73 -1.61 4.79
N ASN A 321 -7.84 -1.58 3.81
CA ASN A 321 -7.95 -0.74 2.62
C ASN A 321 -8.79 -1.38 1.51
N ALA A 322 -9.11 -2.67 1.65
CA ALA A 322 -9.95 -3.44 0.75
C ALA A 322 -9.50 -3.47 -0.73
N ASN A 323 -8.20 -3.63 -0.94
CA ASN A 323 -7.56 -3.66 -2.26
C ASN A 323 -6.42 -4.71 -2.27
N PHE A 324 -5.90 -5.05 -3.44
CA PHE A 324 -4.75 -5.93 -3.66
C PHE A 324 -3.47 -5.38 -3.05
N ARG A 325 -2.58 -6.26 -2.59
CA ARG A 325 -1.40 -5.89 -1.79
C ARG A 325 -0.31 -5.23 -2.63
N ALA A 326 -0.06 -5.75 -3.83
CA ALA A 326 1.00 -5.28 -4.71
C ALA A 326 0.60 -4.03 -5.51
N ASN A 327 1.59 -3.31 -6.00
CA ASN A 327 1.43 -2.19 -6.93
C ASN A 327 1.54 -2.72 -8.37
N TYR A 328 0.49 -2.52 -9.17
CA TYR A 328 0.39 -3.02 -10.54
C TYR A 328 0.67 -1.90 -11.54
N ASN A 329 1.17 -2.25 -12.72
CA ASN A 329 1.42 -1.30 -13.81
C ASN A 329 0.20 -1.12 -14.73
N ASP A 330 -0.97 -0.88 -14.13
CA ASP A 330 -2.27 -0.86 -14.80
C ASP A 330 -2.66 0.49 -15.44
N GLN A 331 -1.71 1.43 -15.50
CA GLN A 331 -1.88 2.80 -15.99
C GLN A 331 -3.07 3.55 -15.36
N ARG A 332 -3.54 3.15 -14.18
CA ARG A 332 -4.58 3.89 -13.47
C ARG A 332 -4.08 5.28 -13.08
N SER A 333 -5.00 6.23 -13.00
CA SER A 333 -4.70 7.63 -12.65
C SER A 333 -4.11 7.78 -11.25
N ASP A 334 -4.37 6.82 -10.36
CA ASP A 334 -3.85 6.74 -8.99
C ASP A 334 -2.53 5.97 -8.87
N SER A 335 -1.87 5.62 -9.98
CA SER A 335 -0.58 4.90 -9.97
C SER A 335 0.56 5.64 -9.26
N TYR A 336 0.39 6.94 -8.97
CA TYR A 336 1.30 7.70 -8.10
C TYR A 336 1.16 7.33 -6.62
N LEU A 337 0.04 6.75 -6.19
CA LEU A 337 -0.20 6.26 -4.83
C LEU A 337 0.41 4.86 -4.68
N VAL A 338 1.57 4.81 -4.03
CA VAL A 338 2.32 3.59 -3.81
C VAL A 338 1.97 2.99 -2.45
N LYS A 339 1.40 1.78 -2.50
CA LYS A 339 1.04 0.95 -1.34
C LYS A 339 2.29 0.35 -0.73
N ARG A 340 2.44 0.47 0.60
CA ARG A 340 3.53 -0.17 1.35
C ARG A 340 3.01 -1.09 2.45
N ILE A 341 3.52 -2.31 2.49
CA ILE A 341 3.20 -3.25 3.56
C ILE A 341 4.10 -2.95 4.77
N VAL A 342 3.49 -2.64 5.91
CA VAL A 342 4.22 -2.47 7.18
C VAL A 342 4.64 -3.84 7.69
N VAL A 343 5.94 -4.06 7.86
CA VAL A 343 6.49 -5.40 8.13
C VAL A 343 7.22 -5.52 9.47
N ASP A 344 7.23 -4.46 10.29
CA ASP A 344 7.94 -4.38 11.57
C ASP A 344 7.57 -5.49 12.57
N SER A 345 6.38 -6.09 12.45
CA SER A 345 5.88 -7.14 13.36
C SER A 345 5.65 -8.50 12.69
N ILE A 346 6.13 -8.68 11.46
CA ILE A 346 5.89 -9.88 10.65
C ILE A 346 7.11 -10.80 10.75
N SER A 347 6.91 -12.12 10.92
CA SER A 347 8.03 -13.07 10.86
C SER A 347 8.53 -13.27 9.42
N ALA A 348 9.72 -13.83 9.25
CA ALA A 348 10.25 -14.14 7.92
C ALA A 348 9.35 -15.10 7.13
N ASP A 349 8.81 -16.14 7.79
CA ASP A 349 7.88 -17.11 7.20
C ASP A 349 6.55 -16.47 6.76
N ASP A 350 6.02 -15.54 7.55
CA ASP A 350 4.79 -14.85 7.19
C ASP A 350 5.03 -13.79 6.11
N LEU A 351 6.22 -13.18 6.08
CA LEU A 351 6.60 -12.24 5.04
C LEU A 351 6.68 -12.95 3.69
N ILE A 352 7.40 -14.07 3.59
CA ILE A 352 7.54 -14.77 2.31
C ILE A 352 6.18 -15.25 1.76
N LYS A 353 5.29 -15.74 2.62
CA LYS A 353 3.91 -16.09 2.22
C LYS A 353 3.14 -14.89 1.66
N GLN A 354 3.34 -13.69 2.21
CA GLN A 354 2.71 -12.48 1.69
C GLN A 354 3.30 -12.05 0.35
N MET A 355 4.62 -12.16 0.19
CA MET A 355 5.28 -11.88 -1.09
C MET A 355 4.77 -12.85 -2.17
N ASP A 356 4.76 -14.15 -1.89
CA ASP A 356 4.28 -15.17 -2.84
C ASP A 356 2.78 -15.02 -3.17
N ALA A 357 1.97 -14.58 -2.21
CA ALA A 357 0.55 -14.29 -2.44
C ALA A 357 0.32 -13.10 -3.38
N SER A 358 1.23 -12.13 -3.35
CA SER A 358 1.14 -10.89 -4.12
C SER A 358 1.64 -11.03 -5.57
N GLU A 359 2.39 -12.10 -5.86
CA GLU A 359 2.79 -12.45 -7.21
C GLU A 359 1.56 -12.70 -8.08
N SER A 360 1.61 -12.16 -9.31
CA SER A 360 0.52 -12.32 -10.25
C SER A 360 0.38 -13.77 -10.69
N ILE A 361 -0.88 -14.21 -10.75
CA ILE A 361 -1.23 -15.56 -11.15
C ILE A 361 -1.54 -15.57 -12.64
N HIS A 362 -1.07 -16.59 -13.36
CA HIS A 362 -1.45 -16.83 -14.75
C HIS A 362 -2.61 -17.83 -14.86
N LEU A 363 -3.42 -17.67 -15.89
CA LEU A 363 -4.44 -18.65 -16.27
C LEU A 363 -3.80 -19.76 -17.14
N PRO A 364 -4.33 -21.00 -17.09
CA PRO A 364 -5.37 -21.47 -16.18
C PRO A 364 -4.84 -21.63 -14.75
N TYR A 365 -5.71 -21.44 -13.76
CA TYR A 365 -5.37 -21.51 -12.35
C TYR A 365 -6.22 -22.56 -11.62
N ILE A 366 -5.58 -23.29 -10.71
CA ILE A 366 -6.23 -24.20 -9.77
C ILE A 366 -5.73 -23.81 -8.39
N GLU A 367 -6.65 -23.44 -7.52
CA GLU A 367 -6.33 -23.13 -6.12
C GLU A 367 -5.97 -24.42 -5.37
N LYS A 368 -4.85 -24.37 -4.65
CA LYS A 368 -4.34 -25.48 -3.84
C LYS A 368 -4.56 -25.27 -2.34
N PHE A 369 -4.88 -24.04 -1.93
CA PHE A 369 -5.01 -23.60 -0.54
C PHE A 369 -3.72 -23.80 0.28
N ASP A 370 -2.55 -23.85 -0.38
CA ASP A 370 -1.24 -24.03 0.25
C ASP A 370 -0.66 -22.72 0.81
N ASN A 371 -1.16 -21.57 0.36
CA ASN A 371 -0.81 -20.25 0.89
C ASN A 371 -2.05 -19.50 1.39
N GLN A 372 -2.27 -19.56 2.70
CA GLN A 372 -3.38 -18.90 3.38
C GLN A 372 -3.43 -17.38 3.18
N LYS A 373 -2.29 -16.73 2.88
CA LYS A 373 -2.24 -15.27 2.69
C LYS A 373 -2.78 -14.82 1.32
N ARG A 374 -3.05 -15.77 0.41
CA ARG A 374 -3.59 -15.50 -0.93
C ARG A 374 -5.09 -15.18 -0.91
N TRP A 375 -5.83 -15.72 0.05
CA TRP A 375 -7.22 -15.32 0.28
C TRP A 375 -7.27 -14.22 1.33
N VAL A 376 -7.58 -13.00 0.89
CA VAL A 376 -7.58 -11.83 1.76
C VAL A 376 -9.02 -11.54 2.20
N PRO A 377 -9.36 -11.70 3.49
CA PRO A 377 -10.65 -11.28 4.01
C PRO A 377 -10.73 -9.75 4.03
N LEU A 378 -11.82 -9.22 3.50
CA LEU A 378 -12.11 -7.79 3.47
C LEU A 378 -13.11 -7.39 4.55
N TRP A 379 -14.01 -8.30 4.88
CA TRP A 379 -15.00 -8.15 5.92
C TRP A 379 -15.47 -9.54 6.33
N GLY A 380 -15.75 -9.74 7.61
CA GLY A 380 -16.02 -11.05 8.18
C GLY A 380 -15.22 -11.23 9.47
N HIS A 381 -15.35 -12.40 10.10
CA HIS A 381 -14.78 -12.62 11.43
C HIS A 381 -13.85 -13.84 11.46
N ASP A 382 -14.34 -15.00 11.01
CA ASP A 382 -13.65 -16.28 11.21
C ASP A 382 -13.53 -17.08 9.91
N ASN A 383 -12.42 -16.90 9.20
CA ASN A 383 -12.02 -17.79 8.12
C ASN A 383 -10.75 -18.54 8.42
N LEU A 384 -10.72 -19.77 7.92
CA LEU A 384 -9.56 -20.65 8.00
C LEU A 384 -9.33 -21.22 6.62
N VAL A 385 -8.19 -20.88 6.04
CA VAL A 385 -7.64 -21.62 4.91
C VAL A 385 -6.82 -22.76 5.49
N ASP A 386 -7.19 -24.00 5.26
CA ASP A 386 -6.40 -25.18 5.61
C ASP A 386 -5.81 -25.83 4.35
N ASN A 387 -4.88 -26.76 4.56
CA ASN A 387 -4.37 -27.57 3.46
C ASN A 387 -5.57 -28.32 2.85
N ASP A 388 -5.88 -27.99 1.60
CA ASP A 388 -6.96 -28.52 0.76
C ASP A 388 -8.26 -27.71 0.72
N ASN A 389 -8.56 -26.80 1.66
CA ASN A 389 -9.86 -26.13 1.66
C ASN A 389 -9.85 -24.71 2.23
N LEU A 390 -10.79 -23.91 1.75
CA LEU A 390 -11.22 -22.69 2.40
C LEU A 390 -12.49 -22.97 3.23
N ASN A 391 -12.42 -22.69 4.52
CA ASN A 391 -13.53 -22.85 5.45
C ASN A 391 -13.93 -21.50 6.03
N ILE A 392 -15.18 -21.13 5.82
CA ILE A 392 -15.80 -19.93 6.36
C ILE A 392 -16.76 -20.37 7.45
N THR A 393 -16.49 -19.96 8.68
CA THR A 393 -17.20 -20.45 9.87
C THR A 393 -17.89 -19.30 10.59
N ASN A 394 -19.00 -19.59 11.26
CA ASN A 394 -19.62 -18.65 12.17
C ASN A 394 -19.66 -19.21 13.59
N TYR A 395 -18.71 -18.77 14.43
CA TYR A 395 -18.69 -19.06 15.86
C TYR A 395 -19.30 -17.93 16.72
N HIS A 396 -19.88 -16.91 16.08
CA HIS A 396 -20.48 -15.78 16.77
C HIS A 396 -21.95 -16.01 17.08
N ASN A 397 -22.45 -15.35 18.13
CA ASN A 397 -23.85 -15.44 18.57
C ASN A 397 -24.82 -14.62 17.69
N ALA A 398 -24.54 -14.50 16.40
CA ALA A 398 -25.38 -13.81 15.42
C ALA A 398 -25.12 -14.36 14.01
N THR A 399 -26.06 -14.17 13.09
CA THR A 399 -25.82 -14.44 11.67
C THR A 399 -24.77 -13.47 11.14
N VAL A 400 -23.77 -13.99 10.42
CA VAL A 400 -22.68 -13.19 9.85
C VAL A 400 -22.58 -13.38 8.34
N GLY A 401 -21.73 -12.60 7.71
CA GLY A 401 -21.26 -12.84 6.36
C GLY A 401 -19.76 -12.60 6.27
N GLU A 402 -19.22 -12.86 5.09
CA GLU A 402 -17.81 -12.71 4.79
C GLU A 402 -17.61 -12.33 3.32
N ILE A 403 -16.60 -11.52 3.03
CA ILE A 403 -16.11 -11.26 1.68
C ILE A 403 -14.59 -11.37 1.64
N MET A 404 -14.09 -12.01 0.59
CA MET A 404 -12.67 -12.18 0.34
C MET A 404 -12.36 -12.22 -1.14
N TYR A 405 -11.10 -11.95 -1.49
CA TYR A 405 -10.60 -12.05 -2.86
C TYR A 405 -9.32 -12.87 -2.93
N LEU A 406 -9.02 -13.34 -4.13
CA LEU A 406 -7.79 -14.06 -4.45
C LEU A 406 -6.70 -13.07 -4.87
N ASP A 407 -5.74 -12.81 -4.01
CA ASP A 407 -4.61 -11.92 -4.30
C ASP A 407 -3.73 -12.46 -5.44
N GLY A 408 -3.18 -11.55 -6.23
CA GLY A 408 -2.45 -11.86 -7.47
C GLY A 408 -3.31 -12.11 -8.72
N SER A 409 -4.64 -12.21 -8.59
CA SER A 409 -5.55 -12.43 -9.73
C SER A 409 -5.95 -11.16 -10.50
N TYR A 410 -5.43 -9.98 -10.10
CA TYR A 410 -5.90 -8.66 -10.54
C TYR A 410 -6.00 -8.48 -12.06
N PHE A 411 -5.02 -8.98 -12.84
CA PHE A 411 -4.95 -8.74 -14.29
C PHE A 411 -5.71 -9.74 -15.16
N TRP A 412 -6.57 -10.58 -14.58
CA TRP A 412 -7.33 -11.52 -15.39
C TRP A 412 -8.36 -10.80 -16.26
N ILE A 413 -8.33 -11.14 -17.55
CA ILE A 413 -9.25 -10.62 -18.55
C ILE A 413 -10.41 -11.61 -18.66
N ASP A 414 -10.47 -12.41 -19.71
CA ASP A 414 -11.59 -13.31 -19.91
C ASP A 414 -11.34 -14.66 -19.23
N TYR A 415 -12.33 -15.15 -18.48
CA TYR A 415 -12.24 -16.42 -17.78
C TYR A 415 -13.59 -16.99 -17.36
N ILE A 416 -13.57 -18.29 -17.05
CA ILE A 416 -14.61 -18.98 -16.31
C ILE A 416 -14.04 -19.35 -14.94
N TYR A 417 -14.67 -18.84 -13.88
CA TYR A 417 -14.37 -19.16 -12.50
C TYR A 417 -15.41 -20.13 -11.96
N SER A 418 -14.97 -21.32 -11.59
CA SER A 418 -15.80 -22.36 -10.97
C SER A 418 -15.35 -22.67 -9.54
N SER A 419 -16.32 -22.92 -8.67
CA SER A 419 -16.12 -23.36 -7.29
C SER A 419 -17.04 -24.53 -6.94
N ILE A 420 -16.50 -25.56 -6.27
CA ILE A 420 -17.31 -26.64 -5.69
C ILE A 420 -17.50 -26.36 -4.22
N ILE A 421 -18.77 -26.22 -3.83
CA ILE A 421 -19.14 -25.71 -2.52
C ILE A 421 -19.95 -26.74 -1.74
N LYS A 422 -19.56 -26.93 -0.49
CA LYS A 422 -20.31 -27.64 0.54
C LYS A 422 -20.89 -26.61 1.50
N ASN A 423 -22.13 -26.19 1.19
CA ASN A 423 -22.86 -25.27 2.04
C ASN A 423 -23.57 -26.00 3.17
N ASN A 424 -23.32 -25.55 4.40
CA ASN A 424 -24.00 -26.04 5.59
C ASN A 424 -24.81 -24.90 6.25
N GLY A 425 -25.63 -24.20 5.47
CA GLY A 425 -26.67 -23.31 6.01
C GLY A 425 -26.61 -21.84 5.61
N SER A 426 -25.66 -21.40 4.77
CA SER A 426 -25.63 -20.01 4.28
C SER A 426 -26.82 -19.72 3.34
N ASP A 427 -27.38 -18.52 3.43
CA ASP A 427 -28.54 -18.09 2.63
C ASP A 427 -28.16 -17.58 1.24
N ASN A 428 -26.97 -16.98 1.11
CA ASN A 428 -26.50 -16.40 -0.14
C ASN A 428 -25.01 -16.69 -0.33
N ILE A 429 -24.66 -17.13 -1.54
CA ILE A 429 -23.27 -17.29 -1.98
C ILE A 429 -23.08 -16.45 -3.23
N TYR A 430 -21.96 -15.74 -3.29
CA TYR A 430 -21.59 -14.90 -4.42
C TYR A 430 -20.23 -15.34 -4.93
N LEU A 431 -20.13 -15.60 -6.24
CA LEU A 431 -18.85 -15.68 -6.93
C LEU A 431 -18.57 -14.32 -7.56
N LEU A 432 -17.50 -13.66 -7.11
CA LEU A 432 -17.08 -12.36 -7.62
C LEU A 432 -16.12 -12.59 -8.79
N ALA A 433 -16.32 -11.83 -9.86
CA ALA A 433 -15.44 -11.76 -11.01
C ALA A 433 -15.20 -10.28 -11.36
N ARG A 434 -14.18 -10.04 -12.17
CA ARG A 434 -13.63 -8.71 -12.48
C ARG A 434 -13.44 -7.87 -11.21
N PHE A 435 -13.04 -8.52 -10.11
CA PHE A 435 -12.85 -7.87 -8.83
C PHE A 435 -11.63 -6.96 -8.87
N GLN A 436 -11.86 -5.65 -8.73
CA GLN A 436 -10.80 -4.65 -8.61
C GLN A 436 -10.63 -4.22 -7.14
N ASP A 437 -11.75 -3.90 -6.49
CA ASP A 437 -11.87 -3.62 -5.07
C ASP A 437 -13.34 -3.81 -4.61
N LEU A 438 -13.71 -3.38 -3.39
CA LEU A 438 -15.10 -3.45 -2.90
C LEU A 438 -16.10 -2.54 -3.61
N ASN A 439 -15.62 -1.57 -4.38
CA ASN A 439 -16.43 -0.59 -5.08
C ASN A 439 -16.74 -1.05 -6.51
N ASP A 440 -15.87 -1.87 -7.11
CA ASP A 440 -15.92 -2.23 -8.53
C ASP A 440 -15.69 -3.73 -8.78
N TYR A 441 -16.78 -4.47 -9.00
CA TYR A 441 -16.79 -5.87 -9.43
C TYR A 441 -18.13 -6.30 -10.08
N VAL A 442 -18.19 -7.52 -10.61
CA VAL A 442 -19.45 -8.21 -10.99
C VAL A 442 -19.54 -9.53 -10.25
N ALA A 443 -20.75 -10.01 -9.94
CA ALA A 443 -20.91 -11.24 -9.20
C ALA A 443 -22.15 -12.04 -9.62
N CYS A 444 -22.05 -13.36 -9.58
CA CYS A 444 -23.20 -14.24 -9.58
C CYS A 444 -23.63 -14.48 -8.14
N LYS A 445 -24.82 -14.03 -7.78
CA LYS A 445 -25.48 -14.32 -6.50
C LYS A 445 -26.35 -15.57 -6.65
N PHE A 446 -26.11 -16.56 -5.81
CA PHE A 446 -26.84 -17.82 -5.74
C PHE A 446 -27.64 -17.88 -4.43
N THR A 447 -28.93 -18.20 -4.54
CA THR A 447 -29.83 -18.49 -3.42
C THR A 447 -30.37 -19.92 -3.55
N ASN A 448 -31.23 -20.36 -2.62
CA ASN A 448 -31.85 -21.69 -2.69
C ASN A 448 -32.74 -21.90 -3.94
N ASN A 449 -33.22 -20.84 -4.58
CA ASN A 449 -34.19 -20.93 -5.68
C ASN A 449 -34.01 -19.87 -6.78
N SER A 450 -32.92 -19.12 -6.76
CA SER A 450 -32.65 -18.11 -7.77
C SER A 450 -31.16 -17.88 -7.99
N VAL A 451 -30.85 -17.36 -9.17
CA VAL A 451 -29.53 -16.86 -9.54
C VAL A 451 -29.69 -15.47 -10.12
N SER A 452 -28.90 -14.51 -9.65
CA SER A 452 -28.89 -13.15 -10.19
C SER A 452 -27.47 -12.67 -10.46
N ILE A 453 -27.31 -11.87 -11.52
CA ILE A 453 -26.06 -11.14 -11.76
C ILE A 453 -26.17 -9.80 -11.03
N ILE A 454 -25.18 -9.53 -10.20
CA ILE A 454 -25.06 -8.30 -9.41
C ILE A 454 -23.86 -7.53 -9.92
N GLU A 455 -24.06 -6.27 -10.23
CA GLU A 455 -22.99 -5.33 -10.51
C GLU A 455 -22.76 -4.45 -9.27
N VAL A 456 -21.51 -4.15 -8.97
CA VAL A 456 -21.14 -3.15 -7.96
C VAL A 456 -20.21 -2.13 -8.61
N ARG A 457 -20.63 -0.85 -8.61
CA ARG A 457 -19.87 0.29 -9.15
C ARG A 457 -19.91 1.46 -8.21
N ASN A 458 -18.76 2.04 -7.87
CA ASN A 458 -18.68 3.18 -6.94
C ASN A 458 -19.53 2.97 -5.67
N LYS A 459 -19.51 1.75 -5.10
CA LYS A 459 -20.32 1.30 -3.93
C LYS A 459 -21.82 1.12 -4.18
N ASN A 460 -22.33 1.47 -5.35
CA ASN A 460 -23.72 1.19 -5.71
C ASN A 460 -23.84 -0.24 -6.21
N SER A 461 -24.81 -0.97 -5.67
CA SER A 461 -25.08 -2.35 -6.08
C SER A 461 -26.41 -2.42 -6.84
N THR A 462 -26.38 -3.05 -8.01
CA THR A 462 -27.52 -3.19 -8.92
C THR A 462 -27.65 -4.65 -9.35
N ALA A 463 -28.90 -5.16 -9.40
CA ALA A 463 -29.17 -6.45 -10.02
C ALA A 463 -29.41 -6.21 -11.51
N VAL A 464 -28.52 -6.75 -12.36
CA VAL A 464 -28.62 -6.59 -13.82
C VAL A 464 -29.43 -7.72 -14.47
N GLY A 465 -29.53 -8.88 -13.79
CA GLY A 465 -30.37 -9.98 -14.23
C GLY A 465 -30.82 -10.88 -13.08
N LEU A 466 -31.97 -11.56 -13.23
CA LEU A 466 -32.50 -12.52 -12.26
C LEU A 466 -33.20 -13.69 -12.97
N SER A 467 -32.86 -14.91 -12.56
CA SER A 467 -33.48 -16.15 -13.01
C SER A 467 -33.99 -16.96 -11.82
N MET A 468 -35.25 -17.39 -11.88
CA MET A 468 -35.86 -18.27 -10.86
C MET A 468 -35.68 -19.73 -11.25
N LEU A 469 -35.19 -20.54 -10.32
CA LEU A 469 -34.91 -21.95 -10.53
C LEU A 469 -36.07 -22.81 -10.02
N ASN A 470 -36.61 -23.64 -10.90
CA ASN A 470 -37.64 -24.61 -10.57
C ASN A 470 -37.00 -25.99 -10.33
N GLY A 471 -36.98 -26.44 -9.08
CA GLY A 471 -36.54 -27.79 -8.71
C GLY A 471 -35.02 -28.00 -8.64
N ILE A 472 -34.21 -26.97 -8.86
CA ILE A 472 -32.76 -26.98 -8.65
C ILE A 472 -32.45 -26.07 -7.46
N ASN A 473 -31.72 -26.58 -6.47
CA ASN A 473 -31.22 -25.79 -5.34
C ASN A 473 -29.70 -25.57 -5.49
N PRO A 474 -29.25 -24.37 -5.92
CA PRO A 474 -27.82 -24.04 -6.05
C PRO A 474 -27.01 -24.19 -4.76
N LEU A 475 -27.66 -24.04 -3.61
CA LEU A 475 -27.02 -24.07 -2.31
C LEU A 475 -27.05 -25.47 -1.67
N GLN A 476 -27.41 -26.50 -2.42
CA GLN A 476 -27.29 -27.88 -1.99
C GLN A 476 -25.82 -28.28 -1.85
N ASN A 477 -25.53 -29.20 -0.93
CA ASN A 477 -24.20 -29.74 -0.70
C ASN A 477 -23.57 -30.33 -1.98
N LEU A 478 -22.30 -29.98 -2.25
CA LEU A 478 -21.49 -30.42 -3.40
C LEU A 478 -21.99 -29.91 -4.75
N THR A 479 -22.50 -28.68 -4.78
CA THR A 479 -22.91 -28.02 -6.03
C THR A 479 -21.73 -27.29 -6.65
N LYS A 480 -21.57 -27.39 -7.98
CA LYS A 480 -20.61 -26.57 -8.74
C LYS A 480 -21.26 -25.27 -9.16
N LEU A 481 -20.78 -24.16 -8.63
CA LEU A 481 -21.20 -22.82 -9.02
C LEU A 481 -20.13 -22.22 -9.93
N SER A 482 -20.53 -21.52 -10.99
CA SER A 482 -19.57 -20.82 -11.85
C SER A 482 -20.06 -19.46 -12.32
N ILE A 483 -19.13 -18.57 -12.59
CA ILE A 483 -19.31 -17.32 -13.31
C ILE A 483 -18.35 -17.28 -14.51
N SER A 484 -18.84 -16.95 -15.69
CA SER A 484 -18.02 -16.61 -16.85
C SER A 484 -18.03 -15.11 -17.05
N VAL A 485 -16.88 -14.53 -17.37
CA VAL A 485 -16.75 -13.15 -17.83
C VAL A 485 -15.94 -13.13 -19.11
N VAL A 486 -16.55 -12.70 -20.21
CA VAL A 486 -15.93 -12.64 -21.55
C VAL A 486 -16.32 -11.33 -22.19
N GLU A 487 -15.35 -10.48 -22.48
CA GLU A 487 -15.60 -9.09 -22.90
C GLU A 487 -16.52 -8.40 -21.85
N SER A 488 -17.70 -7.92 -22.27
CA SER A 488 -18.73 -7.31 -21.42
C SER A 488 -19.86 -8.27 -21.01
N ASN A 489 -19.74 -9.57 -21.28
CA ASN A 489 -20.75 -10.55 -20.90
C ASN A 489 -20.42 -11.22 -19.57
N ALA A 490 -21.44 -11.36 -18.71
CA ALA A 490 -21.38 -12.17 -17.49
C ALA A 490 -22.42 -13.30 -17.55
N GLY A 491 -21.97 -14.54 -17.35
CA GLY A 491 -22.83 -15.73 -17.33
C GLY A 491 -22.73 -16.49 -16.00
N CYS A 492 -23.86 -16.90 -15.43
CA CYS A 492 -23.90 -17.70 -14.20
C CYS A 492 -24.35 -19.13 -14.48
N TYR A 493 -23.67 -20.10 -13.86
CA TYR A 493 -23.89 -21.53 -14.07
C TYR A 493 -24.11 -22.27 -12.77
N VAL A 494 -24.99 -23.27 -12.81
CA VAL A 494 -25.21 -24.23 -11.73
C VAL A 494 -25.04 -25.64 -12.30
N ASN A 495 -24.07 -26.39 -11.79
CA ASN A 495 -23.66 -27.70 -12.30
C ASN A 495 -23.47 -27.69 -13.82
N ASP A 496 -22.68 -26.73 -14.31
CA ASP A 496 -22.34 -26.51 -15.72
C ASP A 496 -23.51 -26.11 -16.65
N ASN A 497 -24.72 -25.93 -16.12
CA ASN A 497 -25.85 -25.40 -16.88
C ASN A 497 -25.92 -23.88 -16.75
N LEU A 498 -25.88 -23.19 -17.90
CA LEU A 498 -26.10 -21.75 -17.95
C LEU A 498 -27.51 -21.43 -17.45
N THR A 499 -27.59 -20.56 -16.44
CA THR A 499 -28.84 -20.18 -15.78
C THR A 499 -29.31 -18.79 -16.18
N ILE A 500 -28.35 -17.87 -16.33
CA ILE A 500 -28.57 -16.49 -16.76
C ILE A 500 -27.27 -15.96 -17.37
N GLU A 501 -27.41 -15.11 -18.39
CA GLU A 501 -26.32 -14.39 -19.03
C GLU A 501 -26.81 -12.99 -19.36
N GLU A 502 -26.00 -11.97 -19.11
CA GLU A 502 -26.31 -10.57 -19.40
C GLU A 502 -25.08 -9.90 -20.00
N GLU A 503 -25.32 -9.03 -20.99
CA GLU A 503 -24.32 -8.13 -21.54
C GLU A 503 -24.39 -6.80 -20.79
N ASP A 504 -23.29 -6.40 -20.17
CA ASP A 504 -23.19 -5.13 -19.47
C ASP A 504 -21.87 -4.41 -19.78
N PRO A 505 -21.90 -3.36 -20.63
CA PRO A 505 -20.72 -2.59 -20.99
C PRO A 505 -20.02 -1.91 -19.81
N SER A 506 -20.64 -1.77 -18.64
CA SER A 506 -19.96 -1.24 -17.45
C SER A 506 -19.17 -2.27 -16.66
N ILE A 507 -19.20 -3.55 -17.04
CA ILE A 507 -18.30 -4.57 -16.46
C ILE A 507 -16.83 -4.18 -16.69
N PRO A 508 -15.94 -4.27 -15.66
CA PRO A 508 -14.55 -3.91 -15.83
C PRO A 508 -13.88 -4.88 -16.81
N SER A 509 -13.03 -4.34 -17.68
CA SER A 509 -12.35 -5.11 -18.73
C SER A 509 -11.28 -6.06 -18.21
N TYR A 510 -10.95 -5.99 -16.92
CA TYR A 510 -10.05 -6.89 -16.21
C TYR A 510 -10.36 -6.86 -14.70
N GLY A 511 -9.99 -7.92 -13.99
CA GLY A 511 -10.12 -8.00 -12.55
C GLY A 511 -10.09 -9.44 -12.06
N GLY A 512 -9.73 -9.60 -10.79
CA GLY A 512 -9.57 -10.90 -10.16
C GLY A 512 -10.87 -11.59 -9.78
N ILE A 513 -10.74 -12.65 -9.00
CA ILE A 513 -11.88 -13.37 -8.44
C ILE A 513 -11.99 -13.15 -6.94
N GLY A 514 -13.19 -13.39 -6.42
CA GLY A 514 -13.44 -13.44 -4.99
C GLY A 514 -14.67 -14.25 -4.65
N MET A 515 -14.98 -14.29 -3.36
CA MET A 515 -16.19 -14.91 -2.86
C MET A 515 -16.80 -14.03 -1.78
N LYS A 516 -18.13 -13.94 -1.78
CA LYS A 516 -18.89 -13.35 -0.69
C LYS A 516 -19.95 -14.34 -0.23
N VAL A 517 -20.17 -14.40 1.07
CA VAL A 517 -21.15 -15.28 1.71
C VAL A 517 -21.95 -14.45 2.69
N GLU A 518 -23.26 -14.64 2.71
CA GLU A 518 -24.15 -13.96 3.67
C GLU A 518 -25.12 -14.97 4.27
N GLY A 519 -25.57 -14.67 5.49
CA GLY A 519 -26.60 -15.47 6.13
C GLY A 519 -26.06 -16.75 6.74
N ILE A 520 -24.79 -16.80 7.19
CA ILE A 520 -24.21 -18.00 7.81
C ILE A 520 -24.77 -18.11 9.23
N PRO A 521 -25.55 -19.16 9.59
CA PRO A 521 -26.11 -19.30 10.92
C PRO A 521 -25.04 -19.64 11.96
N ILE A 522 -25.38 -19.49 13.25
CA ILE A 522 -24.50 -19.83 14.36
C ILE A 522 -24.12 -21.33 14.28
N ASN A 523 -22.84 -21.64 14.46
CA ASN A 523 -22.26 -23.00 14.41
C ASN A 523 -22.34 -23.70 13.03
N ASN A 524 -22.62 -22.94 11.98
CA ASN A 524 -22.62 -23.43 10.62
C ASN A 524 -21.39 -22.95 9.86
N SER A 525 -21.18 -23.53 8.67
CA SER A 525 -20.00 -23.24 7.86
C SER A 525 -20.26 -23.36 6.36
N LEU A 526 -19.38 -22.73 5.60
CA LEU A 526 -19.22 -22.95 4.17
C LEU A 526 -17.83 -23.55 3.93
N LYS A 527 -17.79 -24.69 3.24
CA LYS A 527 -16.53 -25.29 2.83
C LYS A 527 -16.39 -25.22 1.31
N VAL A 528 -15.29 -24.65 0.85
CA VAL A 528 -14.89 -24.61 -0.56
C VAL A 528 -13.76 -25.60 -0.77
N GLY A 529 -14.03 -26.65 -1.55
CA GLY A 529 -13.09 -27.76 -1.75
C GLY A 529 -12.34 -27.72 -3.07
N SER A 530 -12.73 -26.85 -4.00
CA SER A 530 -11.97 -26.64 -5.23
C SER A 530 -12.33 -25.31 -5.87
N ILE A 531 -11.33 -24.55 -6.29
CA ILE A 531 -11.49 -23.39 -7.15
C ILE A 531 -10.65 -23.61 -8.41
N ARG A 532 -11.26 -23.38 -9.56
CA ARG A 532 -10.63 -23.50 -10.87
C ARG A 532 -11.02 -22.31 -11.72
N VAL A 533 -10.04 -21.76 -12.42
CA VAL A 533 -10.21 -20.63 -13.32
C VAL A 533 -9.56 -20.98 -14.66
N GLU A 534 -10.36 -20.97 -15.71
CA GLU A 534 -9.97 -21.41 -17.04
C GLU A 534 -10.20 -20.30 -18.06
N TYR A 535 -9.50 -20.37 -19.18
CA TYR A 535 -9.84 -19.58 -20.36
C TYR A 535 -11.26 -19.94 -20.82
N PRO A 536 -12.04 -18.97 -21.31
CA PRO A 536 -13.32 -19.28 -21.92
C PRO A 536 -13.10 -20.19 -23.13
N TYR A 537 -13.96 -21.20 -23.30
CA TYR A 537 -13.98 -22.01 -24.51
C TYR A 537 -14.55 -21.13 -25.63
N TYR A 538 -13.70 -20.72 -26.58
CA TYR A 538 -14.12 -20.03 -27.81
C TYR A 538 -14.72 -20.99 -28.83
#